data_AF-A0A1X9MAV2-F1
#
_entry.id   AF-A0A1X9MAV2-F1
#
_cell.length_a   1.000
_cell.length_b   1.000
_cell.length_c   1.000
_cell.angle_alpha   90.00
_cell.angle_beta   90.00
_cell.angle_gamma   90.00
#
_symmetry.space_group_name_H-M   'P 1'
#
loop_
_entity.id
_entity.type
_entity.pdbx_description
1 polymer ?
#
loop_
_entity_poly.entity_id
_entity_poly.type
_entity_poly.pdbx_seq_one_letter_code
_entity_poly.pdbx_strand_id
1 'polypeptide(L)' 'MSARKILIIIGFFFINGLLIGSLFTGIDYLVEILLFTVVMNVLYLGLLVYIKRSTEHISD' A
#
# COMPACT_ATOMS: atom_id res chain seq x y z
N MET A 1 -0.52 16.45 -12.72
CA MET A 1 -1.02 15.68 -11.56
C MET A 1 0.08 15.71 -10.48
N SER A 2 -0.23 16.04 -9.22
CA SER A 2 0.80 16.15 -8.16
C SER A 2 1.46 14.79 -7.88
N ALA A 3 2.79 14.76 -7.71
CA ALA A 3 3.58 13.55 -7.42
C ALA A 3 3.01 12.72 -6.25
N ARG A 4 2.40 13.40 -5.28
CA ARG A 4 1.71 12.79 -4.15
C ARG A 4 0.52 11.92 -4.57
N LYS A 5 -0.31 12.42 -5.50
CA LYS A 5 -1.46 11.66 -6.03
C LYS A 5 -0.98 10.42 -6.80
N ILE A 6 0.14 10.54 -7.52
CA ILE A 6 0.75 9.44 -8.26
C ILE A 6 1.23 8.35 -7.28
N LEU A 7 1.90 8.73 -6.19
CA LEU A 7 2.35 7.81 -5.13
C LEU A 7 1.20 7.03 -4.47
N ILE A 8 0.08 7.72 -4.19
CA ILE A 8 -1.11 7.08 -3.61
C ILE A 8 -1.71 6.06 -4.59
N ILE A 9 -1.83 6.42 -5.87
CA ILE A 9 -2.37 5.53 -6.91
C ILE A 9 -1.46 4.33 -7.12
N ILE A 10 -0.15 4.52 -7.19
CA ILE A 10 0.83 3.43 -7.32
C ILE A 10 0.75 2.50 -6.10
N GLY A 11 0.70 3.06 -4.88
CA GLY A 11 0.54 2.27 -3.65
C GLY A 11 -0.75 1.45 -3.66
N PHE A 12 -1.85 2.06 -4.08
CA PHE A 12 -3.13 1.37 -4.23
C PHE A 12 -3.04 0.20 -5.22
N PHE A 13 -2.54 0.43 -6.44
CA PHE A 13 -2.42 -0.63 -7.44
C PHE A 13 -1.42 -1.71 -7.03
N PHE A 14 -0.33 -1.36 -6.36
CA PHE A 14 0.67 -2.31 -5.91
C PHE A 14 0.09 -3.29 -4.88
N ILE A 15 -0.61 -2.79 -3.86
CA ILE A 15 -1.23 -3.63 -2.81
C ILE A 15 -2.33 -4.51 -3.40
N ASN A 16 -3.22 -3.93 -4.21
CA ASN A 16 -4.34 -4.67 -4.80
C ASN A 16 -3.85 -5.68 -5.85
N GLY A 17 -2.86 -5.30 -6.66
CA GLY A 17 -2.23 -6.18 -7.63
C GLY A 17 -1.51 -7.35 -6.97
N LEU A 18 -0.84 -7.12 -5.84
CA LEU A 18 -0.23 -8.18 -5.03
C LEU A 18 -1.26 -9.07 -4.35
N LEU A 19 -2.33 -8.51 -3.80
CA LEU A 19 -3.44 -9.30 -3.24
C LEU A 19 -4.07 -10.22 -4.29
N ILE A 20 -4.31 -9.71 -5.49
CA ILE A 20 -4.90 -10.50 -6.58
C ILE A 20 -3.90 -11.55 -7.07
N GLY A 21 -2.64 -11.17 -7.33
CA GLY A 21 -1.61 -12.10 -7.78
C GLY A 21 -1.35 -13.23 -6.78
N SER A 22 -1.38 -12.89 -5.50
CA SER A 22 -1.21 -13.82 -4.38
C SER A 22 -2.40 -14.81 -4.27
N LEU A 23 -3.64 -14.36 -4.47
CA LEU A 23 -4.82 -15.24 -4.58
C LEU A 23 -4.72 -16.29 -5.70
N PHE A 24 -3.94 -16.03 -6.76
CA PHE A 24 -3.72 -16.96 -7.87
C PHE A 24 -2.55 -17.94 -7.64
N THR A 25 -1.68 -17.73 -6.64
CA THR A 25 -0.48 -18.57 -6.42
C THR A 25 -0.76 -19.90 -5.71
N GLY A 26 -2.01 -20.25 -5.42
CA GLY A 26 -2.41 -21.56 -4.89
C GLY A 26 -2.64 -21.59 -3.37
N ILE A 27 -3.52 -22.50 -2.94
CA ILE A 27 -4.04 -22.62 -1.56
C ILE A 27 -2.94 -22.86 -0.53
N ASP A 28 -1.83 -23.49 -0.91
CA ASP A 28 -0.72 -23.79 0.02
C ASP A 28 -0.01 -22.54 0.55
N TYR A 29 -0.17 -21.40 -0.13
CA TYR A 29 0.45 -20.13 0.23
C TYR A 29 -0.47 -19.18 0.99
N LEU A 30 -1.69 -19.60 1.35
CA LEU A 30 -2.73 -18.73 1.91
C LEU A 30 -2.24 -17.91 3.13
N VAL A 31 -1.44 -18.52 4.00
CA VAL A 31 -0.85 -17.84 5.17
C VAL A 31 0.19 -16.80 4.76
N GLU A 32 1.04 -17.12 3.79
CA GLU A 32 2.07 -16.21 3.28
C GLU A 32 1.43 -15.01 2.55
N ILE A 33 0.40 -15.28 1.75
CA ILE A 33 -0.42 -14.29 1.06
C ILE A 33 -1.07 -13.33 2.06
N LEU A 34 -1.61 -13.87 3.16
CA LEU A 34 -2.28 -13.08 4.19
C LEU A 34 -1.27 -12.22 4.97
N LEU A 35 -0.13 -12.78 5.37
CA LEU A 35 0.98 -12.05 6.00
C LEU A 35 1.50 -10.91 5.09
N PHE A 36 1.72 -11.22 3.82
CA PHE A 36 2.21 -10.26 2.85
C PHE A 36 1.21 -9.10 2.65
N THR A 37 -0.07 -9.42 2.56
CA THR A 37 -1.16 -8.43 2.46
C THR A 37 -1.18 -7.50 3.67
N VAL A 38 -1.05 -8.05 4.88
CA VAL A 38 -1.03 -7.26 6.13
C VAL A 38 0.16 -6.30 6.13
N VAL A 39 1.36 -6.80 5.81
CA VAL A 39 2.58 -5.98 5.75
C VAL A 39 2.43 -4.82 4.76
N MET A 40 1.91 -5.11 3.56
CA MET A 40 1.74 -4.08 2.53
C MET A 40 0.70 -3.01 2.92
N ASN A 41 -0.38 -3.41 3.61
CA ASN A 41 -1.36 -2.45 4.13
C ASN A 41 -0.77 -1.56 5.24
N VAL A 42 0.05 -2.11 6.13
CA VAL A 42 0.75 -1.32 7.16
C VAL A 42 1.69 -0.29 6.54
N LEU A 43 2.49 -0.70 5.55
CA LEU A 43 3.38 0.20 4.82
C LEU A 43 2.62 1.34 4.13
N TYR A 44 1.48 1.01 3.51
CA TYR A 44 0.63 2.00 2.85
C TYR A 44 -0.01 2.99 3.82
N LEU A 45 -0.50 2.50 4.97
CA LEU A 45 -1.03 3.38 6.01
C LEU A 45 0.07 4.29 6.56
N GLY A 46 1.27 3.76 6.80
CA GLY A 46 2.43 4.54 7.22
C GLY A 46 2.80 5.62 6.19
N LEU A 47 2.78 5.28 4.90
CA LEU A 47 3.01 6.24 3.82
C LEU A 47 1.93 7.33 3.80
N LEU A 48 0.65 6.98 3.95
CA LEU A 48 -0.45 7.95 4.01
C LEU A 48 -0.32 8.90 5.21
N VAL A 49 0.05 8.39 6.38
CA VAL A 49 0.27 9.21 7.59
C VAL A 49 1.48 10.14 7.40
N TYR A 50 2.59 9.63 6.87
CA TYR A 50 3.78 10.43 6.57
C TYR A 50 3.46 11.56 5.58
N ILE A 51 2.74 11.23 4.51
CA ILE A 51 2.23 12.16 3.53
C ILE A 51 1.34 13.20 4.22
N LYS A 52 0.33 12.80 5.00
CA LYS A 52 -0.54 13.75 5.70
C LYS A 52 0.27 14.75 6.56
N ARG A 53 1.16 14.26 7.41
CA ARG A 53 2.03 15.07 8.28
C ARG A 53 2.94 16.02 7.49
N SER A 54 3.51 15.56 6.38
CA SER A 54 4.36 16.40 5.53
C SER A 54 3.57 17.53 4.84
N THR A 55 2.25 17.41 4.67
CA THR A 55 1.43 18.55 4.19
C THR A 55 1.17 19.56 5.28
N GLU A 56 0.84 19.12 6.49
CA GLU A 56 0.62 20.01 7.63
C GLU A 56 1.87 20.87 7.92
N HIS A 57 3.07 20.29 7.81
CA HIS A 57 4.33 21.01 7.98
C HIS A 57 4.68 22.04 6.89
N ILE A 58 4.07 21.96 5.71
CA ILE A 58 4.31 22.92 4.60
C ILE A 58 3.29 24.08 4.66
N SER A 59 2.21 23.93 5.42
CA SER A 59 1.15 24.95 5.56
C SER A 59 1.34 25.92 6.73
N ASP A 60 2.37 25.73 7.56
CA ASP A 60 2.83 26.67 8.60
C ASP A 60 3.96 27.56 8.06
#